data_AF-A0A7V8YHX5-F1
#
_entry.id   AF-A0A7V8YHX5-F1
#
_cell.length_a   1.000
_cell.length_b   1.000
_cell.length_c   1.000
_cell.angle_alpha   90.00
_cell.angle_beta   90.00
_cell.angle_gamma   90.00
#
_symmetry.space_group_name_H-M   'P 1'
#
loop_
_entity.id
_entity.type
_entity.pdbx_description
1 polymer ?
#
loop_
_entity_poly.entity_id
_entity_poly.type
_entity_poly.pdbx_seq_one_letter_code
_entity_poly.pdbx_strand_id
1 'polypeptide(L)'
;MERNNCRLGEDPEGAGFSSRGVGTSFVDNISRDNAGAGIRLGGDTESDGTRSVVRGNQMINNRGVGLKVETKQAQTAICDNLVEGNAGGPSNATGIDPSAPCPGPPAAP
;
A
#
# COMPACT_ATOMS: atom_id res chain seq x y z
N MET A 1 1.45 -1.17 11.75
CA MET A 1 1.49 0.29 11.62
C MET A 1 0.08 0.78 11.42
N GLU A 2 -0.43 1.57 12.35
CA GLU A 2 -1.80 2.05 12.29
C GLU A 2 -1.92 3.52 12.69
N ARG A 3 -2.83 4.25 12.02
CA ARG A 3 -3.18 5.65 12.34
C ARG A 3 -2.01 6.64 12.36
N ASN A 4 -1.07 6.48 11.43
CA ASN A 4 0.06 7.40 11.26
C ASN A 4 -0.15 8.35 10.08
N ASN A 5 0.58 9.47 10.06
CA ASN A 5 0.56 10.43 8.97
C ASN A 5 1.98 10.71 8.48
N CYS A 6 2.32 10.21 7.28
CA CYS A 6 3.59 10.46 6.62
C CYS A 6 3.40 11.40 5.43
N ARG A 7 4.24 12.42 5.33
CA ARG A 7 4.19 13.39 4.24
C ARG A 7 5.54 13.99 3.89
N LEU A 8 5.63 14.51 2.67
CA LEU A 8 6.77 15.30 2.18
C LEU A 8 8.10 14.53 2.20
N GLY A 9 8.05 13.19 2.07
CA GLY A 9 9.26 12.39 1.88
C GLY A 9 9.95 12.76 0.57
N GLU A 10 11.27 12.94 0.59
CA GLU A 10 12.03 13.43 -0.56
C GLU A 10 12.67 12.31 -1.41
N ASP A 11 12.65 11.07 -0.92
CA ASP A 11 13.20 9.90 -1.62
C ASP A 11 12.22 9.40 -2.71
N PRO A 12 12.56 9.52 -4.01
CA PRO A 12 11.69 9.08 -5.11
C PRO A 12 11.59 7.54 -5.22
N GLU A 13 12.58 6.79 -4.74
CA GLU A 13 12.55 5.32 -4.74
C GLU A 13 11.89 4.75 -3.47
N GLY A 14 11.68 5.62 -2.49
CA GLY A 14 11.07 5.32 -1.20
C GLY A 14 9.54 5.26 -1.22
N ALA A 15 8.98 5.32 -0.02
CA ALA A 15 7.55 5.47 0.21
C ALA A 15 7.29 6.13 1.56
N GLY A 16 6.10 6.71 1.75
CA GLY A 16 5.70 7.24 3.06
C GLY A 16 5.66 6.15 4.15
N PHE A 17 5.29 4.93 3.76
CA PHE A 17 5.46 3.73 4.59
C PHE A 17 6.05 2.60 3.75
N SER A 18 7.03 1.89 4.28
CA SER A 18 7.63 0.74 3.60
C SER A 18 7.82 -0.43 4.56
N SER A 19 7.64 -1.65 4.06
CA SER A 19 8.01 -2.85 4.80
C SER A 19 8.53 -3.95 3.89
N ARG A 20 9.63 -4.57 4.33
CA ARG A 20 10.15 -5.85 3.82
C ARG A 20 9.64 -7.04 4.64
N GLY A 21 8.99 -6.81 5.78
CA GLY A 21 8.55 -7.86 6.69
C GLY A 21 7.33 -8.65 6.20
N VAL A 22 7.27 -9.92 6.57
CA VAL A 22 6.13 -10.82 6.32
C VAL A 22 5.01 -10.52 7.32
N GLY A 23 3.76 -10.50 6.87
CA GLY A 23 2.61 -10.34 7.79
C GLY A 23 2.43 -8.90 8.28
N THR A 24 2.98 -7.91 7.58
CA THR A 24 2.89 -6.51 8.01
C THR A 24 1.47 -5.98 7.81
N SER A 25 0.95 -5.25 8.80
CA SER A 25 -0.36 -4.58 8.67
C SER A 25 -0.17 -3.05 8.62
N PHE A 26 -0.70 -2.43 7.56
CA PHE A 26 -0.86 -1.00 7.38
C PHE A 26 -2.35 -0.68 7.38
N VAL A 27 -2.84 -0.08 8.47
CA VAL A 27 -4.27 0.18 8.67
C VAL A 27 -4.51 1.66 9.01
N ASP A 28 -5.45 2.29 8.31
CA ASP A 28 -5.91 3.67 8.60
C ASP A 28 -4.78 4.72 8.66
N ASN A 29 -3.71 4.55 7.87
CA ASN A 29 -2.65 5.55 7.78
C ASN A 29 -2.94 6.58 6.68
N ILE A 30 -2.33 7.75 6.77
CA ILE A 30 -2.34 8.79 5.74
C ILE A 30 -0.92 8.91 5.19
N SER A 31 -0.75 8.73 3.88
CA SER A 31 0.50 8.88 3.16
C SER A 31 0.31 9.84 1.98
N ARG A 32 0.88 11.03 2.07
CA ARG A 32 0.62 12.07 1.06
C ARG A 32 1.80 12.93 0.69
N ASP A 33 1.76 13.47 -0.53
CA ASP A 33 2.72 14.46 -1.00
C ASP A 33 4.19 13.97 -0.93
N ASN A 34 4.42 12.66 -1.01
CA ASN A 34 5.76 12.08 -1.02
C ASN A 34 6.32 12.04 -2.44
N ALA A 35 7.65 12.14 -2.57
CA ALA A 35 8.35 11.95 -3.85
C ALA A 35 8.29 10.50 -4.35
N GLY A 36 8.25 9.53 -3.43
CA GLY A 36 8.09 8.11 -3.71
C GLY A 36 6.62 7.66 -3.69
N ALA A 37 6.40 6.38 -3.38
CA ALA A 37 5.05 5.81 -3.28
C ALA A 37 4.32 6.19 -1.97
N GLY A 38 3.01 5.96 -1.92
CA GLY A 38 2.25 6.07 -0.66
C GLY A 38 2.67 4.98 0.34
N ILE A 39 2.50 3.72 -0.05
CA ILE A 39 2.91 2.54 0.71
C ILE A 39 3.73 1.61 -0.21
N ARG A 40 4.81 1.02 0.30
CA ARG A 40 5.65 0.03 -0.41
C ARG A 40 5.69 -1.30 0.34
N LEU A 41 5.31 -2.37 -0.34
CA LEU A 41 5.44 -3.76 0.12
C LEU A 41 6.49 -4.47 -0.72
N GLY A 42 7.47 -5.09 -0.07
CA GLY A 42 8.47 -5.92 -0.74
C GLY A 42 9.89 -5.43 -0.51
N GLY A 43 10.83 -6.16 -1.10
CA GLY A 43 12.25 -5.98 -0.93
C GLY A 43 13.02 -6.81 -1.95
N ASP A 44 14.23 -7.22 -1.58
CA ASP A 44 15.16 -7.85 -2.52
C ASP A 44 14.90 -9.36 -2.67
N THR A 45 14.19 -9.97 -1.71
CA THR A 45 13.87 -11.40 -1.72
C THR A 45 12.41 -11.66 -2.09
N GLU A 46 12.12 -12.85 -2.62
CA GLU A 46 10.75 -13.26 -2.96
C GLU A 46 9.80 -13.30 -1.75
N SER A 47 10.36 -13.50 -0.55
CA SER A 47 9.60 -13.53 0.71
C SER A 47 9.32 -12.16 1.31
N ASP A 48 9.99 -11.11 0.83
CA ASP A 48 9.85 -9.77 1.40
C ASP A 48 8.46 -9.19 1.14
N GLY A 49 7.86 -8.57 2.17
CA GLY A 49 6.59 -7.86 2.07
C GLY A 49 5.39 -8.74 1.73
N THR A 50 5.47 -10.05 2.00
CA THR A 50 4.42 -11.02 1.70
C THR A 50 3.39 -11.11 2.83
N ARG A 51 2.17 -11.55 2.52
CA ARG A 51 1.06 -11.70 3.50
C ARG A 51 0.73 -10.40 4.24
N SER A 52 0.90 -9.26 3.60
CA SER A 52 0.61 -7.97 4.23
C SER A 52 -0.90 -7.66 4.15
N VAL A 53 -1.35 -6.83 5.08
CA VAL A 53 -2.69 -6.23 5.09
C VAL A 53 -2.53 -4.73 4.86
N VAL A 54 -3.18 -4.20 3.81
CA VAL A 54 -3.24 -2.77 3.51
C VAL A 54 -4.70 -2.38 3.39
N ARG A 55 -5.24 -1.76 4.46
CA ARG A 55 -6.67 -1.45 4.56
C ARG A 55 -6.95 -0.06 5.12
N GLY A 56 -7.93 0.65 4.58
CA GLY A 56 -8.40 1.92 5.14
C GLY A 56 -7.40 3.08 5.04
N ASN A 57 -6.28 2.88 4.34
CA ASN A 57 -5.26 3.92 4.23
C ASN A 57 -5.65 4.97 3.19
N GLN A 58 -5.18 6.19 3.39
CA GLN A 58 -5.30 7.29 2.45
C GLN A 58 -3.94 7.53 1.79
N MET A 59 -3.83 7.28 0.49
CA MET A 59 -2.61 7.45 -0.31
C MET A 59 -2.87 8.54 -1.34
N ILE A 60 -2.44 9.78 -1.06
CA ILE A 60 -2.91 10.98 -1.76
C ILE A 60 -1.74 11.78 -2.36
N ASN A 61 -1.81 12.16 -3.64
CA ASN A 61 -0.86 13.08 -4.29
C ASN A 61 0.63 12.70 -4.17
N ASN A 62 0.94 11.41 -4.05
CA ASN A 62 2.32 10.96 -4.09
C ASN A 62 2.84 11.01 -5.54
N ARG A 63 4.10 11.40 -5.75
CA ARG A 63 4.69 11.44 -7.10
C ARG A 63 4.92 10.03 -7.65
N GLY A 64 5.06 9.03 -6.79
CA GLY A 64 5.02 7.62 -7.18
C GLY A 64 3.59 7.08 -7.35
N VAL A 65 3.45 5.76 -7.24
CA VAL A 65 2.14 5.09 -7.13
C VAL A 65 1.55 5.22 -5.73
N GLY A 66 0.24 5.03 -5.59
CA GLY A 66 -0.40 4.89 -4.27
C GLY A 66 0.19 3.70 -3.49
N LEU A 67 0.00 2.50 -4.03
CA LEU A 67 0.54 1.25 -3.48
C LEU A 67 1.58 0.63 -4.40
N LYS A 68 2.84 0.62 -3.97
CA LYS A 68 3.94 -0.10 -4.63
C LYS A 68 4.05 -1.51 -4.06
N VAL A 69 3.86 -2.52 -4.89
CA VAL A 69 4.09 -3.93 -4.55
C VAL A 69 5.27 -4.44 -5.38
N GLU A 70 6.30 -4.91 -4.69
CA GLU A 70 7.55 -5.40 -5.29
C GLU A 70 7.75 -6.90 -5.07
N THR A 71 6.77 -7.58 -4.48
CA THR A 71 6.71 -9.05 -4.41
C THR A 71 5.67 -9.60 -5.38
N LYS A 72 5.94 -10.80 -5.91
CA LYS A 72 5.00 -11.55 -6.74
C LYS A 72 4.06 -12.44 -5.92
N GLN A 73 4.30 -12.57 -4.61
CA GLN A 73 3.47 -13.41 -3.76
C GLN A 73 2.19 -12.68 -3.31
N ALA A 74 1.18 -13.49 -2.99
CA ALA A 74 -0.11 -13.00 -2.56
C ALA A 74 -0.02 -12.20 -1.25
N GLN A 75 -0.84 -11.16 -1.19
CA GLN A 75 -1.08 -10.37 0.01
C GLN A 75 -2.30 -10.92 0.73
N THR A 76 -2.38 -10.71 2.04
CA THR A 76 -3.52 -11.18 2.82
C THR A 76 -4.76 -10.36 2.51
N ALA A 77 -4.63 -9.04 2.43
CA ALA A 77 -5.71 -8.16 2.02
C ALA A 77 -5.15 -6.82 1.52
N ILE A 78 -5.66 -6.35 0.39
CA ILE A 78 -5.45 -5.00 -0.13
C ILE A 78 -6.83 -4.49 -0.56
N CYS A 79 -7.42 -3.59 0.23
CA CYS A 79 -8.80 -3.15 0.01
C CYS A 79 -9.19 -1.94 0.88
N ASP A 80 -10.32 -1.29 0.58
CA ASP A 80 -10.89 -0.14 1.29
C ASP A 80 -9.90 1.05 1.44
N ASN A 81 -8.90 1.19 0.57
CA ASN A 81 -7.99 2.33 0.63
C ASN A 81 -8.50 3.48 -0.25
N LEU A 82 -8.37 4.71 0.24
CA LEU A 82 -8.52 5.90 -0.60
C LEU A 82 -7.21 6.12 -1.37
N VAL A 83 -7.28 6.09 -2.70
CA VAL A 83 -6.11 6.30 -3.56
C VAL A 83 -6.43 7.37 -4.60
N GLU A 84 -5.85 8.56 -4.44
CA GLU A 84 -6.22 9.74 -5.22
C GLU A 84 -5.00 10.57 -5.62
N GLY A 85 -4.99 11.10 -6.84
CA GLY A 85 -4.00 12.09 -7.29
C GLY A 85 -2.54 11.62 -7.36
N ASN A 86 -2.25 10.32 -7.18
CA ASN A 86 -0.90 9.80 -7.27
C ASN A 86 -0.44 9.74 -8.74
N ALA A 87 0.72 10.31 -9.07
CA ALA A 87 1.14 10.49 -10.45
C ALA A 87 1.49 9.16 -11.15
N GLY A 88 1.93 8.14 -10.41
CA GLY A 88 2.13 6.79 -10.92
C GLY A 88 0.83 5.97 -11.07
N GLY A 89 -0.31 6.49 -10.62
CA GLY A 89 -1.58 5.76 -10.54
C GLY A 89 -1.77 4.99 -9.23
N PRO A 90 -2.82 4.15 -9.15
CA PRO A 90 -3.24 3.54 -7.88
C PRO A 90 -2.28 2.46 -7.38
N SER A 91 -1.73 1.64 -8.27
CA SER A 91 -0.72 0.63 -7.95
C SER A 91 0.16 0.32 -9.17
N ASN A 92 1.36 -0.19 -8.93
CA ASN A 92 2.25 -0.75 -9.97
C ASN A 92 1.98 -2.24 -10.25
N ALA A 93 1.13 -2.91 -9.48
CA ALA A 93 0.87 -4.33 -9.61
C ALA A 93 -0.39 -4.63 -10.44
N THR A 94 -0.23 -5.46 -11.47
CA THR A 94 -1.33 -5.87 -12.35
C THR A 94 -2.37 -6.67 -11.57
N GLY A 95 -3.65 -6.30 -11.73
CA GLY A 95 -4.78 -6.99 -11.10
C GLY A 95 -4.98 -6.65 -9.62
N ILE A 96 -4.22 -5.70 -9.07
CA ILE A 96 -4.45 -5.16 -7.73
C ILE A 96 -5.14 -3.81 -7.85
N ASP A 97 -6.36 -3.73 -7.32
CA ASP A 97 -7.05 -2.47 -7.06
C ASP A 97 -7.06 -2.20 -5.55
N PRO A 98 -6.23 -1.27 -5.04
CA PRO A 98 -6.19 -0.97 -3.61
C PRO A 98 -7.45 -0.31 -3.08
N SER A 99 -8.27 0.28 -3.96
CA SER A 99 -9.52 0.94 -3.61
C SER A 99 -10.72 0.02 -3.62
N ALA A 100 -10.56 -1.22 -4.12
CA ALA A 100 -11.62 -2.20 -4.13
C ALA A 100 -12.13 -2.46 -2.71
N PRO A 101 -13.45 -2.66 -2.54
CA PRO A 101 -14.01 -2.94 -1.23
C PRO A 101 -13.42 -4.22 -0.66
N CYS A 102 -13.20 -4.28 0.65
CA CYS A 102 -12.76 -5.54 1.24
C CYS A 102 -13.83 -6.61 1.02
N PRO A 103 -13.44 -7.85 0.67
CA PRO A 103 -14.39 -8.94 0.66
C PRO A 103 -15.03 -8.99 2.06
N GLY A 104 -16.35 -8.84 2.09
CA GLY A 104 -17.10 -8.89 3.34
C GLY A 104 -16.84 -10.22 4.07
N PRO A 105 -17.20 -10.32 5.35
CA PRO A 105 -17.18 -11.62 6.01
C PRO A 105 -17.94 -12.62 5.13
N PRO A 106 -17.45 -13.86 4.99
CA PRO A 106 -18.16 -14.87 4.22
C PRO A 106 -19.62 -14.87 4.66
N ALA A 107 -20.54 -14.80 3.70
CA ALA A 107 -21.97 -14.83 3.98
C ALA A 107 -22.22 -16.01 4.94
N ALA A 108 -22.83 -15.73 6.09
CA ALA A 108 -23.21 -16.79 7.01
C ALA A 108 -24.12 -17.79 6.25
N PRO A 109 -23.95 -19.10 6.50
CA PRO A 109 -24.70 -20.14 5.79
C PRO A 109 -26.22 -20.01 5.97
#